data_AF-A0A7V5KZZ0-F1
#
_entry.id   AF-A0A7V5KZZ0-F1
#
_cell.length_a   1.000
_cell.length_b   1.000
_cell.length_c   1.000
_cell.angle_alpha   90.00
_cell.angle_beta   90.00
_cell.angle_gamma   90.00
#
_symmetry.space_group_name_H-M   'P 1'
#
loop_
_entity.id
_entity.type
_entity.pdbx_description
1 polymer ?
#
loop_
_entity_poly.entity_id
_entity_poly.type
_entity_poly.pdbx_seq_one_letter_code
_entity_poly.pdbx_strand_id
1 'polypeptide(L)'
;MQIKNKSLMVTCLSFGFVLTGCGGGGTTPTETQTPDTNSDTKSTYTVSGTVPGTLIEAFCQDGSYHKVSSTNNGTTKHPFTIEIPKGVDCKFIMTTNEDDVDTSKHIVTPLLFNNGTTTSSYFQLSDDVNLGDIPLPMSGAGVQTPLTLSITDSKVDIHAYSYDPLDKDNDNIPDVYEDDDNDGVANIHDDDDDGDGTVDSQDSDYANDTDGDGIENRYDTDNDNDEINDEKDDDDDNDNIKDKDETDKDERYNENNGTNITLPSNFKVDAGRLLGSQCAQCHGTNGVSVTSWDSIAGEGDLAGEIFGEAPIMDAQAHGYTSEEITLIGNWLKTLNKN
;
A
#
# COMPACT_ATOMS: atom_id res chain seq x y z
N MET A 1 -58.04 36.21 -9.26
CA MET A 1 -57.90 37.68 -9.17
C MET A 1 -56.48 37.95 -8.68
N GLN A 2 -55.62 38.51 -9.54
CA GLN A 2 -54.23 38.82 -9.21
C GLN A 2 -54.14 39.95 -8.19
N ILE A 3 -53.22 39.84 -7.22
CA ILE A 3 -52.52 41.01 -6.67
C ILE A 3 -51.03 40.64 -6.51
N LYS A 4 -50.20 41.32 -7.31
CA LYS A 4 -48.74 41.40 -7.19
C LYS A 4 -48.40 42.27 -5.97
N ASN A 5 -47.43 41.89 -5.16
CA ASN A 5 -46.74 42.83 -4.26
C ASN A 5 -45.25 42.92 -4.63
N LYS A 6 -44.81 44.17 -4.78
CA LYS A 6 -43.47 44.62 -5.14
C LYS A 6 -42.57 44.73 -3.92
N SER A 7 -41.28 44.45 -4.15
CA SER A 7 -40.03 45.04 -3.63
C SER A 7 -40.09 45.97 -2.40
N LEU A 8 -39.18 45.71 -1.44
CA LEU A 8 -38.50 46.77 -0.70
C LEU A 8 -37.10 46.31 -0.21
N MET A 9 -36.06 46.95 -0.73
CA MET A 9 -34.70 46.95 -0.16
C MET A 9 -34.70 47.67 1.19
N VAL A 10 -34.03 47.11 2.19
CA VAL A 10 -33.56 47.86 3.37
C VAL A 10 -32.12 47.46 3.67
N THR A 11 -31.24 48.44 3.49
CA THR A 11 -29.85 48.48 3.92
C THR A 11 -29.81 48.67 5.45
N CYS A 12 -28.95 47.95 6.16
CA CYS A 12 -28.62 48.27 7.55
C CYS A 12 -27.10 48.35 7.74
N LEU A 13 -26.67 49.55 8.09
CA LEU A 13 -25.35 49.95 8.58
C LEU A 13 -25.32 49.76 10.11
N SER A 14 -24.24 49.21 10.67
CA SER A 14 -23.77 49.46 12.05
C SER A 14 -22.37 48.87 12.22
N PHE A 15 -21.31 49.69 12.08
CA PHE A 15 -20.54 50.33 13.16
C PHE A 15 -19.90 49.37 14.16
N GLY A 16 -18.56 49.34 14.15
CA GLY A 16 -17.72 48.58 15.07
C GLY A 16 -17.18 49.39 16.25
N PHE A 17 -16.39 48.71 17.09
CA PHE A 17 -15.36 49.23 18.01
C PHE A 17 -14.36 48.06 18.25
N VAL A 18 -13.16 48.07 17.67
CA VAL A 18 -11.85 48.59 18.15
C VAL A 18 -11.19 47.74 19.25
N LEU A 19 -9.95 47.29 18.98
CA LEU A 19 -8.70 47.46 19.78
C LEU A 19 -7.61 46.57 19.12
N THR A 20 -6.76 47.11 18.24
CA THR A 20 -5.39 47.62 18.49
C THR A 20 -4.36 46.62 19.03
N GLY A 21 -3.42 46.25 18.15
CA GLY A 21 -1.99 46.03 18.42
C GLY A 21 -1.25 46.42 17.13
N CYS A 22 -0.58 47.58 17.07
CA CYS A 22 0.87 47.77 17.26
C CYS A 22 1.68 46.85 16.32
N GLY A 23 2.47 47.28 15.34
CA GLY A 23 3.02 48.59 15.00
C GLY A 23 4.45 48.39 14.48
N GLY A 24 4.74 48.87 13.27
CA GLY A 24 6.08 48.95 12.65
C GLY A 24 6.15 48.20 11.32
N GLY A 25 6.61 48.76 10.20
CA GLY A 25 7.14 50.06 9.83
C GLY A 25 7.42 49.96 8.32
N GLY A 26 7.03 50.96 7.53
CA GLY A 26 7.05 50.87 6.08
C GLY A 26 8.42 51.13 5.44
N THR A 27 8.66 50.48 4.31
CA THR A 27 9.47 51.00 3.19
C THR A 27 8.95 50.39 1.89
N THR A 28 8.67 51.26 0.92
CA THR A 28 8.27 50.99 -0.47
C THR A 28 9.23 50.00 -1.15
N PRO A 29 8.77 49.00 -1.93
CA PRO A 29 9.66 48.29 -2.82
C PRO A 29 9.81 49.12 -4.11
N THR A 30 10.99 49.70 -4.26
CA THR A 30 11.56 50.05 -5.57
C THR A 30 11.74 48.77 -6.36
N GLU A 31 11.31 48.78 -7.62
CA GLU A 31 11.66 47.75 -8.62
C GLU A 31 13.16 47.45 -8.56
N THR A 32 13.50 46.22 -8.22
CA THR A 32 14.81 45.66 -8.51
C THR A 32 14.55 44.24 -8.96
N GLN A 33 14.82 43.98 -10.24
CA GLN A 33 14.90 42.66 -10.83
C GLN A 33 15.80 41.79 -9.95
N THR A 34 15.23 40.76 -9.34
CA THR A 34 16.00 39.64 -8.80
C THR A 34 16.30 38.67 -9.94
N PRO A 35 17.51 38.08 -9.99
CA PRO A 35 17.86 37.10 -11.00
C PRO A 35 16.94 35.89 -10.89
N ASP A 36 16.50 35.43 -12.04
CA ASP A 36 15.77 34.20 -12.28
C ASP A 36 16.62 33.01 -11.77
N THR A 37 16.35 32.54 -10.56
CA THR A 37 16.75 31.19 -10.12
C THR A 37 15.50 30.33 -10.13
N ASN A 38 15.18 29.81 -11.31
CA ASN A 38 14.37 28.60 -11.46
C ASN A 38 15.12 27.45 -10.80
N SER A 39 15.06 27.37 -9.47
CA SER A 39 15.27 26.12 -8.75
C SER A 39 13.94 25.41 -8.84
N ASP A 40 13.86 24.43 -9.72
CA ASP A 40 12.70 23.56 -9.87
C ASP A 40 12.35 22.95 -8.50
N THR A 41 11.32 23.49 -7.85
CA THR A 41 10.85 23.12 -6.51
C THR A 41 10.02 21.84 -6.51
N LYS A 42 9.91 21.17 -7.65
CA LYS A 42 9.17 19.92 -7.77
C LYS A 42 9.93 18.80 -7.08
N SER A 43 9.27 18.09 -6.16
CA SER A 43 9.82 16.92 -5.45
C SER A 43 9.60 15.61 -6.19
N THR A 44 8.71 15.61 -7.19
CA THR A 44 8.35 14.44 -8.01
C THR A 44 8.24 14.84 -9.48
N TYR A 45 8.38 13.89 -10.39
CA TYR A 45 8.05 14.06 -11.81
C TYR A 45 6.94 13.11 -12.22
N THR A 46 6.14 13.49 -13.22
CA THR A 46 5.07 12.64 -13.73
C THR A 46 5.55 11.84 -14.93
N VAL A 47 5.31 10.53 -14.91
CA VAL A 47 5.36 9.68 -16.09
C VAL A 47 3.95 9.43 -16.59
N SER A 48 3.73 9.65 -17.89
CA SER A 48 2.43 9.42 -18.53
C SER A 48 2.57 8.56 -19.78
N GLY A 49 1.48 7.91 -20.18
CA GLY A 49 1.47 7.08 -21.39
C GLY A 49 0.14 6.39 -21.60
N THR A 50 0.12 5.42 -22.52
CA THR A 50 -1.02 4.52 -22.74
C THR A 50 -0.59 3.06 -22.75
N VAL A 51 -1.46 2.21 -22.24
CA VAL A 51 -1.27 0.75 -22.05
C VAL A 51 -2.60 0.03 -22.33
N PRO A 52 -2.61 -1.29 -22.59
CA PRO A 52 -3.84 -2.00 -22.94
C PRO A 52 -4.74 -2.43 -21.76
N GLY A 53 -4.47 -1.99 -20.53
CA GLY A 53 -5.32 -2.20 -19.33
C GLY A 53 -4.56 -2.96 -18.27
N THR A 54 -3.98 -2.21 -17.32
CA THR A 54 -2.89 -2.70 -16.50
C THR A 54 -2.77 -1.93 -15.19
N LEU A 55 -2.16 -2.59 -14.22
CA LEU A 55 -1.47 -2.00 -13.07
C LEU A 55 -0.05 -1.57 -13.49
N ILE A 56 0.36 -0.37 -13.09
CA ILE A 56 1.71 0.17 -13.26
C ILE A 56 2.31 0.33 -11.87
N GLU A 57 3.46 -0.28 -11.66
CA GLU A 57 4.21 -0.26 -10.41
C GLU A 57 5.61 0.31 -10.67
N ALA A 58 6.07 1.11 -9.72
CA ALA A 58 7.40 1.69 -9.71
C ALA A 58 8.06 1.36 -8.38
N PHE A 59 9.23 0.74 -8.47
CA PHE A 59 10.11 0.43 -7.35
C PHE A 59 11.31 1.34 -7.49
N CYS A 60 11.59 2.15 -6.47
CA CYS A 60 12.64 3.16 -6.49
C CYS A 60 13.78 2.78 -5.55
N GLN A 61 14.98 3.30 -5.83
CA GLN A 61 16.20 2.96 -5.09
C GLN A 61 16.33 3.68 -3.74
N ASP A 62 15.39 4.57 -3.39
CA ASP A 62 15.21 5.07 -2.02
C ASP A 62 14.13 4.25 -1.29
N GLY A 63 13.89 3.06 -1.83
CA GLY A 63 12.84 2.12 -1.55
C GLY A 63 11.42 2.53 -1.93
N SER A 64 11.15 3.80 -2.22
CA SER A 64 9.76 4.24 -2.35
C SER A 64 8.97 3.48 -3.43
N TYR A 65 7.90 2.80 -3.01
CA TYR A 65 6.97 2.13 -3.92
C TYR A 65 5.80 3.01 -4.35
N HIS A 66 5.55 3.06 -5.66
CA HIS A 66 4.42 3.79 -6.23
C HIS A 66 3.62 2.92 -7.20
N LYS A 67 2.29 3.04 -7.15
CA LYS A 67 1.41 2.33 -8.10
C LYS A 67 0.24 3.15 -8.61
N VAL A 68 -0.18 2.85 -9.84
CA VAL A 68 -1.41 3.38 -10.44
C VAL A 68 -2.03 2.38 -11.42
N SER A 69 -3.35 2.31 -11.47
CA SER A 69 -4.05 1.58 -12.53
C SER A 69 -4.35 2.50 -13.71
N SER A 70 -4.17 1.98 -14.93
CA SER A 70 -4.58 2.69 -16.14
C SER A 70 -6.09 2.97 -16.16
N THR A 71 -6.52 4.08 -16.75
CA THR A 71 -7.93 4.45 -16.82
C THR A 71 -8.59 3.88 -18.06
N ASN A 72 -9.53 2.94 -17.88
CA ASN A 72 -10.31 2.43 -19.01
C ASN A 72 -11.17 3.53 -19.63
N ASN A 73 -10.85 3.89 -20.88
CA ASN A 73 -11.52 4.92 -21.67
C ASN A 73 -12.30 4.34 -22.87
N GLY A 74 -12.55 3.02 -22.88
CA GLY A 74 -13.24 2.32 -23.98
C GLY A 74 -12.40 2.13 -25.24
N THR A 75 -11.08 2.34 -25.18
CA THR A 75 -10.14 2.09 -26.28
C THR A 75 -9.22 0.91 -25.94
N THR A 76 -8.23 0.59 -26.79
CA THR A 76 -7.16 -0.36 -26.44
C THR A 76 -5.91 0.35 -25.88
N LYS A 77 -6.01 1.66 -25.61
CA LYS A 77 -4.93 2.54 -25.18
C LYS A 77 -5.41 3.36 -23.98
N HIS A 78 -5.37 2.72 -22.83
CA HIS A 78 -5.81 3.27 -21.55
C HIS A 78 -4.73 4.18 -20.98
N PRO A 79 -5.03 5.47 -20.74
CA PRO A 79 -4.05 6.40 -20.21
C PRO A 79 -3.71 6.10 -18.75
N PHE A 80 -2.46 6.33 -18.37
CA PHE A 80 -2.01 6.34 -16.99
C PHE A 80 -1.17 7.59 -16.70
N THR A 81 -1.05 7.93 -15.42
CA THR A 81 -0.13 8.95 -14.94
C THR A 81 0.33 8.54 -13.54
N ILE A 82 1.64 8.38 -13.36
CA ILE A 82 2.28 8.03 -12.08
C ILE A 82 3.27 9.14 -11.72
N GLU A 83 3.33 9.48 -10.44
CA GLU A 83 4.34 10.40 -9.89
C GLU A 83 5.47 9.55 -9.31
N ILE A 84 6.71 9.90 -9.64
CA ILE A 84 7.91 9.28 -9.08
C ILE A 84 8.84 10.34 -8.48
N PRO A 85 9.68 9.98 -7.50
CA PRO A 85 10.55 10.95 -6.83
C PRO A 85 11.57 11.56 -7.78
N LYS A 86 11.91 12.83 -7.51
CA LYS A 86 12.96 13.52 -8.27
C LYS A 86 14.33 13.06 -7.78
N GLY A 87 15.20 12.70 -8.73
CA GLY A 87 16.60 12.39 -8.41
C GLY A 87 16.80 11.00 -7.80
N VAL A 88 15.79 10.15 -7.88
CA VAL A 88 15.83 8.74 -7.48
C VAL A 88 15.63 7.89 -8.73
N ASP A 89 16.41 6.82 -8.83
CA ASP A 89 16.29 5.83 -9.89
C ASP A 89 15.13 4.88 -9.56
N CYS A 90 14.26 4.65 -10.53
CA CYS A 90 13.14 3.73 -10.38
C CYS A 90 13.09 2.76 -11.56
N LYS A 91 12.54 1.57 -11.34
CA LYS A 91 12.21 0.59 -12.37
C LYS A 91 10.70 0.41 -12.44
N PHE A 92 10.19 0.03 -13.62
CA PHE A 92 8.76 -0.18 -13.84
C PHE A 92 8.42 -1.64 -14.10
N ILE A 93 7.41 -2.12 -13.39
CA ILE A 93 6.72 -3.38 -13.66
C ILE A 93 5.28 -3.05 -14.06
N MET A 94 4.78 -3.71 -15.10
CA MET A 94 3.40 -3.53 -15.54
C MET A 94 2.68 -4.87 -15.65
N THR A 95 1.56 -4.99 -14.96
CA THR A 95 0.79 -6.23 -14.87
C THR A 95 -0.53 -6.08 -15.62
N THR A 96 -0.71 -6.82 -16.70
CA THR A 96 -1.99 -6.92 -17.43
C THR A 96 -2.85 -8.02 -16.84
N ASN A 97 -4.18 -7.82 -16.86
CA ASN A 97 -5.18 -8.69 -16.21
C ASN A 97 -5.09 -8.73 -14.67
N GLU A 98 -4.63 -7.63 -14.05
CA GLU A 98 -4.51 -7.46 -12.61
C GLU A 98 -5.82 -7.70 -11.84
N ASP A 99 -6.97 -7.49 -12.49
CA ASP A 99 -8.30 -7.67 -11.91
C ASP A 99 -8.78 -9.15 -11.91
N ASP A 100 -8.04 -10.08 -12.54
CA ASP A 100 -8.39 -11.51 -12.47
C ASP A 100 -8.11 -12.04 -11.06
N VAL A 101 -9.08 -12.73 -10.49
CA VAL A 101 -8.99 -13.33 -9.15
C VAL A 101 -8.01 -14.51 -9.10
N ASP A 102 -7.66 -15.04 -10.27
CA ASP A 102 -6.68 -16.09 -10.45
C ASP A 102 -5.37 -15.44 -10.89
N THR A 103 -4.49 -15.21 -9.93
CA THR A 103 -3.19 -14.53 -10.06
C THR A 103 -2.28 -15.22 -11.07
N SER A 104 -2.43 -16.53 -11.29
CA SER A 104 -1.71 -17.25 -12.35
C SER A 104 -2.02 -16.72 -13.77
N LYS A 105 -3.10 -15.98 -13.97
CA LYS A 105 -3.45 -15.34 -15.26
C LYS A 105 -2.92 -13.91 -15.40
N HIS A 106 -2.33 -13.36 -14.35
CA HIS A 106 -1.66 -12.07 -14.42
C HIS A 106 -0.49 -12.19 -15.38
N ILE A 107 -0.26 -11.14 -16.15
CA ILE A 107 0.83 -11.08 -17.13
C ILE A 107 1.74 -9.95 -16.68
N VAL A 108 2.74 -10.30 -15.88
CA VAL A 108 3.69 -9.35 -15.29
C VAL A 108 4.78 -9.06 -16.31
N THR A 109 4.99 -7.80 -16.65
CA THR A 109 5.96 -7.39 -17.67
C THR A 109 6.94 -6.36 -17.09
N PRO A 110 8.17 -6.77 -16.76
CA PRO A 110 9.24 -5.84 -16.42
C PRO A 110 9.61 -4.97 -17.62
N LEU A 111 9.95 -3.70 -17.39
CA LEU A 111 10.38 -2.79 -18.44
C LEU A 111 11.88 -2.54 -18.38
N LEU A 112 12.51 -2.59 -19.55
CA LEU A 112 13.87 -2.07 -19.75
C LEU A 112 13.82 -0.82 -20.59
N PHE A 113 14.63 0.18 -20.28
CA PHE A 113 14.82 1.37 -21.08
C PHE A 113 16.12 1.27 -21.85
N ASN A 114 16.12 1.70 -23.11
CA ASN A 114 17.31 1.74 -23.96
C ASN A 114 17.45 3.10 -24.65
N ASN A 115 18.59 3.79 -24.43
CA ASN A 115 18.90 5.09 -25.04
C ASN A 115 19.89 4.99 -26.23
N GLY A 116 20.13 3.78 -26.73
CA GLY A 116 21.09 3.46 -27.79
C GLY A 116 22.49 3.13 -27.29
N THR A 117 22.83 3.49 -26.04
CA THR A 117 24.13 3.19 -25.42
C THR A 117 24.03 2.29 -24.19
N THR A 118 22.99 2.48 -23.40
CA THR A 118 22.73 1.75 -22.15
C THR A 118 21.36 1.10 -22.24
N THR A 119 21.22 -0.11 -21.71
CA THR A 119 19.95 -0.78 -21.42
C THR A 119 19.90 -1.08 -19.93
N SER A 120 18.83 -0.68 -19.24
CA SER A 120 18.61 -1.06 -17.83
C SER A 120 17.14 -0.95 -17.45
N SER A 121 16.75 -1.61 -16.35
CA SER A 121 15.47 -1.46 -15.66
C SER A 121 15.34 -0.09 -14.99
N TYR A 122 16.44 0.44 -14.46
CA TYR A 122 16.46 1.71 -13.76
C TYR A 122 16.54 2.92 -14.69
N PHE A 123 15.73 3.92 -14.36
CA PHE A 123 15.77 5.23 -14.97
C PHE A 123 15.50 6.31 -13.93
N GLN A 124 16.05 7.49 -14.19
CA GLN A 124 15.80 8.71 -13.45
C GLN A 124 15.19 9.76 -14.39
N LEU A 125 14.37 10.64 -13.83
CA LEU A 125 13.77 11.75 -14.56
C LEU A 125 14.37 13.09 -14.18
N SER A 126 14.49 13.97 -15.17
CA SER A 126 14.83 15.38 -14.99
C SER A 126 13.67 16.35 -15.26
N ASP A 127 12.53 15.86 -15.78
CA ASP A 127 11.28 16.60 -15.99
C ASP A 127 10.13 15.61 -16.29
N ASP A 128 8.91 16.12 -16.40
CA ASP A 128 7.73 15.33 -16.79
C ASP A 128 7.90 14.70 -18.18
N VAL A 129 7.58 13.41 -18.27
CA VAL A 129 7.76 12.61 -19.48
C VAL A 129 6.47 11.92 -19.91
N ASN A 130 6.33 11.76 -21.23
CA ASN A 130 5.29 10.92 -21.82
C ASN A 130 5.97 9.79 -22.61
N LEU A 131 5.80 8.54 -22.14
CA LEU A 131 6.37 7.35 -22.75
C LEU A 131 5.62 6.88 -24.01
N GLY A 132 4.52 7.55 -24.36
CA GLY A 132 3.68 7.18 -25.48
C GLY A 132 2.93 5.87 -25.20
N ASP A 133 2.83 5.03 -26.21
CA ASP A 133 2.11 3.76 -26.14
C ASP A 133 3.07 2.63 -25.83
N ILE A 134 2.84 1.94 -24.71
CA ILE A 134 3.64 0.80 -24.24
C ILE A 134 2.90 -0.48 -24.64
N PRO A 135 3.43 -1.26 -25.61
CA PRO A 135 2.70 -2.38 -26.20
C PRO A 135 2.84 -3.65 -25.34
N LEU A 136 2.17 -3.67 -24.19
CA LEU A 136 2.18 -4.82 -23.28
C LEU A 136 1.51 -6.06 -23.90
N PRO A 137 1.97 -7.27 -23.57
CA PRO A 137 1.31 -8.51 -23.95
C PRO A 137 -0.10 -8.61 -23.32
N MET A 138 -1.07 -9.00 -24.15
CA MET A 138 -2.48 -9.20 -23.75
C MET A 138 -2.90 -10.68 -23.74
N SER A 139 -1.94 -11.57 -23.93
CA SER A 139 -2.14 -13.02 -23.90
C SER A 139 -0.89 -13.68 -23.35
N GLY A 140 -1.06 -14.61 -22.42
CA GLY A 140 0.02 -15.18 -21.65
C GLY A 140 -0.44 -15.40 -20.21
N ALA A 141 0.52 -15.71 -19.35
CA ALA A 141 0.39 -15.92 -17.93
C ALA A 141 1.79 -15.84 -17.30
N GLY A 142 1.86 -15.42 -16.03
CA GLY A 142 3.08 -15.30 -15.25
C GLY A 142 3.99 -14.16 -15.69
N VAL A 143 5.21 -14.18 -15.18
CA VAL A 143 6.25 -13.19 -15.50
C VAL A 143 6.76 -13.37 -16.93
N GLN A 144 6.74 -12.28 -17.67
CA GLN A 144 7.19 -12.21 -19.05
C GLN A 144 8.65 -11.78 -19.11
N THR A 145 9.33 -12.16 -20.18
CA THR A 145 10.66 -11.59 -20.49
C THR A 145 10.58 -10.06 -20.56
N PRO A 146 11.55 -9.32 -20.00
CA PRO A 146 11.50 -7.86 -19.94
C PRO A 146 11.27 -7.20 -21.31
N LEU A 147 10.36 -6.22 -21.36
CA LEU A 147 10.05 -5.45 -22.55
C LEU A 147 10.98 -4.24 -22.66
N THR A 148 11.84 -4.23 -23.68
CA THR A 148 12.73 -3.09 -23.94
C THR A 148 12.04 -1.95 -24.70
N LEU A 149 11.98 -0.77 -24.08
CA LEU A 149 11.51 0.49 -24.66
C LEU A 149 12.71 1.33 -25.13
N SER A 150 12.74 1.65 -26.42
CA SER A 150 13.73 2.59 -26.95
C SER A 150 13.30 4.03 -26.69
N ILE A 151 14.05 4.75 -25.83
CA ILE A 151 13.77 6.13 -25.47
C ILE A 151 14.84 7.05 -26.06
N THR A 152 14.40 8.17 -26.63
CA THR A 152 15.28 9.24 -27.15
C THR A 152 15.03 10.58 -26.46
N ASP A 153 14.11 10.60 -25.49
CA ASP A 153 13.83 11.78 -24.69
C ASP A 153 14.98 12.01 -23.71
N SER A 154 15.62 13.18 -23.79
CA SER A 154 16.73 13.55 -22.91
C SER A 154 16.31 13.77 -21.46
N LYS A 155 15.02 13.69 -21.15
CA LYS A 155 14.49 13.76 -19.79
C LYS A 155 14.61 12.46 -19.00
N VAL A 156 14.85 11.35 -19.70
CA VAL A 156 14.99 10.01 -19.13
C VAL A 156 16.46 9.63 -19.16
N ASP A 157 17.10 9.69 -18.01
CA ASP A 157 18.46 9.21 -17.81
C ASP A 157 18.39 7.74 -17.39
N ILE A 158 19.20 6.89 -18.04
CA ILE A 158 19.19 5.44 -17.81
C ILE A 158 20.49 5.09 -17.08
N HIS A 159 20.36 4.64 -15.85
CA HIS A 159 21.46 4.16 -15.03
C HIS A 159 21.46 2.64 -15.02
N ALA A 160 22.65 2.06 -15.09
CA ALA A 160 22.82 0.61 -15.01
C ALA A 160 23.69 0.32 -13.80
N TYR A 161 23.21 -0.60 -12.98
CA TYR A 161 23.89 -1.04 -11.78
C TYR A 161 24.46 -2.44 -12.00
N SER A 162 25.55 -2.74 -11.30
CA SER A 162 26.11 -4.09 -11.28
C SER A 162 25.48 -4.98 -10.20
N TYR A 163 24.58 -4.39 -9.43
CA TYR A 163 23.91 -4.95 -8.28
C TYR A 163 22.59 -4.20 -8.16
N ASP A 164 21.49 -4.93 -8.03
CA ASP A 164 20.15 -4.40 -7.89
C ASP A 164 19.56 -5.02 -6.62
N PRO A 165 19.23 -4.21 -5.59
CA PRO A 165 18.79 -4.76 -4.32
C PRO A 165 17.53 -5.62 -4.41
N LEU A 166 16.74 -5.40 -5.46
CA LEU A 166 15.45 -6.04 -5.65
C LEU A 166 15.49 -7.09 -6.76
N ASP A 167 16.67 -7.43 -7.28
CA ASP A 167 16.89 -8.40 -8.37
C ASP A 167 18.24 -9.11 -8.11
N LYS A 168 18.20 -10.06 -7.17
CA LYS A 168 19.38 -10.72 -6.60
C LYS A 168 20.14 -11.53 -7.62
N ASP A 169 19.42 -12.16 -8.56
CA ASP A 169 20.02 -13.01 -9.58
C ASP A 169 20.41 -12.26 -10.87
N ASN A 170 20.00 -10.98 -10.97
CA ASN A 170 20.24 -10.03 -12.05
C ASN A 170 19.62 -10.44 -13.39
N ASP A 171 18.44 -11.05 -13.38
CA ASP A 171 17.69 -11.43 -14.57
C ASP A 171 16.70 -10.34 -15.07
N ASN A 172 16.60 -9.22 -14.34
CA ASN A 172 15.70 -8.07 -14.55
C ASN A 172 14.23 -8.34 -14.18
N ILE A 173 13.95 -9.38 -13.41
CA ILE A 173 12.69 -9.63 -12.72
C ILE A 173 12.92 -9.29 -11.25
N PRO A 174 12.05 -8.49 -10.60
CA PRO A 174 12.21 -8.27 -9.18
C PRO A 174 11.94 -9.54 -8.36
N ASP A 175 12.68 -9.74 -7.27
CA ASP A 175 12.60 -10.94 -6.41
C ASP A 175 11.17 -11.22 -5.92
N VAL A 176 10.37 -10.19 -5.63
CA VAL A 176 8.94 -10.33 -5.27
C VAL A 176 8.07 -11.01 -6.34
N TYR A 177 8.53 -11.05 -7.59
CA TYR A 177 7.84 -11.73 -8.70
C TYR A 177 8.50 -13.06 -9.11
N GLU A 178 9.55 -13.50 -8.42
CA GLU A 178 10.13 -14.83 -8.61
C GLU A 178 9.24 -15.95 -8.02
N ASP A 179 9.70 -17.19 -8.15
CA ASP A 179 9.04 -18.44 -7.74
C ASP A 179 10.11 -19.29 -7.04
N ASP A 180 10.44 -18.90 -5.80
CA ASP A 180 11.61 -19.39 -5.08
C ASP A 180 11.51 -20.89 -4.74
N ASP A 181 10.32 -21.34 -4.35
CA ASP A 181 10.06 -22.75 -4.04
C ASP A 181 9.72 -23.61 -5.28
N ASN A 182 9.50 -22.97 -6.44
CA ASN A 182 9.17 -23.58 -7.73
C ASN A 182 7.83 -24.33 -7.74
N ASP A 183 6.84 -23.89 -6.97
CA ASP A 183 5.48 -24.45 -6.97
C ASP A 183 4.59 -23.90 -8.11
N GLY A 184 5.03 -22.81 -8.75
CA GLY A 184 4.36 -22.15 -9.87
C GLY A 184 3.45 -20.98 -9.49
N VAL A 185 3.49 -20.53 -8.23
CA VAL A 185 2.95 -19.27 -7.73
C VAL A 185 4.13 -18.30 -7.59
N ALA A 186 3.90 -17.01 -7.89
CA ALA A 186 4.94 -16.01 -7.68
C ALA A 186 4.94 -15.58 -6.21
N ASN A 187 6.11 -15.32 -5.64
CA ASN A 187 6.36 -14.91 -4.26
C ASN A 187 5.30 -13.93 -3.69
N ILE A 188 5.01 -12.81 -4.38
CA ILE A 188 3.96 -11.82 -3.99
C ILE A 188 2.52 -12.38 -3.87
N HIS A 189 2.28 -13.61 -4.32
CA HIS A 189 0.99 -14.29 -4.33
C HIS A 189 1.04 -15.67 -3.68
N ASP A 190 2.21 -16.08 -3.18
CA ASP A 190 2.39 -17.29 -2.41
C ASP A 190 2.11 -17.01 -0.92
N ASP A 191 1.68 -18.03 -0.20
CA ASP A 191 1.47 -17.98 1.25
C ASP A 191 2.58 -18.79 2.00
N ASP A 192 3.53 -19.42 1.28
CA ASP A 192 4.68 -20.24 1.75
C ASP A 192 5.80 -20.17 0.68
N ASP A 193 6.23 -18.96 0.34
CA ASP A 193 7.09 -18.62 -0.81
C ASP A 193 8.49 -19.30 -0.84
N ASP A 194 9.01 -19.73 0.31
CA ASP A 194 10.27 -20.46 0.43
C ASP A 194 10.09 -21.98 0.55
N GLY A 195 8.84 -22.43 0.66
CA GLY A 195 8.42 -23.83 0.74
C GLY A 195 8.93 -24.56 1.99
N ASP A 196 9.22 -23.86 3.08
CA ASP A 196 9.67 -24.46 4.33
C ASP A 196 8.52 -25.13 5.12
N GLY A 197 7.27 -24.80 4.76
CA GLY A 197 6.04 -25.34 5.34
C GLY A 197 5.46 -24.48 6.47
N THR A 198 6.03 -23.30 6.71
CA THR A 198 5.50 -22.24 7.56
C THR A 198 4.78 -21.24 6.66
N VAL A 199 3.56 -20.88 7.02
CA VAL A 199 2.86 -19.85 6.25
C VAL A 199 3.56 -18.53 6.51
N ASP A 200 3.88 -17.78 5.47
CA ASP A 200 4.46 -16.43 5.45
C ASP A 200 3.98 -15.55 6.61
N SER A 201 2.66 -15.42 6.79
CA SER A 201 2.07 -14.65 7.90
C SER A 201 2.46 -15.10 9.34
N GLN A 202 3.12 -16.24 9.48
CA GLN A 202 3.62 -16.86 10.69
C GLN A 202 5.14 -17.10 10.64
N ASP A 203 5.78 -16.80 9.52
CA ASP A 203 7.21 -16.88 9.37
C ASP A 203 7.89 -15.65 9.98
N SER A 204 9.10 -15.88 10.48
CA SER A 204 9.99 -14.87 11.01
C SER A 204 10.64 -13.99 9.95
N ASP A 205 10.73 -14.45 8.70
CA ASP A 205 11.36 -13.72 7.58
C ASP A 205 10.38 -12.85 6.77
N TYR A 206 9.08 -13.16 6.82
CA TYR A 206 8.03 -12.45 6.07
C TYR A 206 7.62 -11.08 6.62
N ALA A 207 7.77 -10.86 7.94
CA ALA A 207 7.03 -9.78 8.61
C ALA A 207 7.75 -8.42 8.68
N ASN A 208 8.88 -8.25 7.99
CA ASN A 208 9.73 -7.07 8.15
C ASN A 208 9.88 -6.31 6.82
N ASP A 209 9.67 -5.00 6.90
CA ASP A 209 9.90 -3.99 5.86
C ASP A 209 10.48 -2.81 6.65
N THR A 210 11.79 -2.89 6.90
CA THR A 210 12.49 -2.09 7.92
C THR A 210 12.52 -0.60 7.59
N ASP A 211 12.71 -0.28 6.31
CA ASP A 211 12.70 1.07 5.77
C ASP A 211 11.30 1.55 5.35
N GLY A 212 10.31 0.65 5.29
CA GLY A 212 8.90 0.97 5.03
C GLY A 212 8.64 1.31 3.57
N ASP A 213 9.36 0.66 2.68
CA ASP A 213 9.46 0.98 1.28
C ASP A 213 8.40 0.27 0.42
N GLY A 214 7.79 -0.77 0.99
CA GLY A 214 6.76 -1.60 0.38
C GLY A 214 7.27 -2.94 -0.17
N ILE A 215 8.54 -3.27 0.07
CA ILE A 215 9.22 -4.52 -0.23
C ILE A 215 9.64 -5.11 1.12
N GLU A 216 9.38 -6.40 1.31
CA GLU A 216 9.74 -7.08 2.54
C GLU A 216 11.26 -7.33 2.56
N ASN A 217 11.93 -7.26 3.72
CA ASN A 217 13.38 -7.42 3.90
C ASN A 217 13.94 -8.72 3.30
N ARG A 218 13.10 -9.73 3.08
CA ARG A 218 13.50 -10.97 2.41
C ARG A 218 13.73 -10.81 0.90
N TYR A 219 13.07 -9.82 0.30
CA TYR A 219 13.11 -9.43 -1.11
C TYR A 219 13.81 -8.08 -1.34
N ASP A 220 14.18 -7.41 -0.26
CA ASP A 220 15.15 -6.33 -0.26
C ASP A 220 16.52 -6.90 0.13
N THR A 221 17.57 -6.27 -0.35
CA THR A 221 18.94 -6.61 0.06
C THR A 221 19.72 -5.36 0.49
N ASP A 222 18.99 -4.29 0.84
CA ASP A 222 19.40 -3.02 1.44
C ASP A 222 18.28 -2.56 2.40
N ASN A 223 18.03 -3.33 3.48
CA ASN A 223 16.82 -3.24 4.33
C ASN A 223 16.62 -1.90 5.07
N ASP A 224 17.67 -1.08 5.17
CA ASP A 224 17.61 0.26 5.76
C ASP A 224 17.81 1.39 4.74
N ASN A 225 17.91 1.03 3.46
CA ASN A 225 18.07 1.91 2.30
C ASN A 225 19.26 2.90 2.46
N ASP A 226 20.40 2.43 2.97
CA ASP A 226 21.61 3.25 3.17
C ASP A 226 22.61 3.19 1.99
N GLU A 227 22.25 2.46 0.92
CA GLU A 227 23.03 2.17 -0.29
C GLU A 227 24.13 1.10 -0.08
N ILE A 228 24.10 0.35 1.02
CA ILE A 228 25.00 -0.77 1.32
C ILE A 228 24.20 -2.06 1.38
N ASN A 229 24.51 -2.96 0.45
CA ASN A 229 23.96 -4.32 0.48
C ASN A 229 24.13 -5.00 1.84
N ASP A 230 23.06 -5.61 2.38
CA ASP A 230 23.01 -6.22 3.71
C ASP A 230 24.18 -7.19 3.97
N GLU A 231 24.59 -7.99 2.99
CA GLU A 231 25.73 -8.93 3.15
C GLU A 231 27.08 -8.22 3.44
N LYS A 232 27.14 -6.91 3.23
CA LYS A 232 28.28 -6.02 3.47
C LYS A 232 27.95 -4.91 4.46
N ASP A 233 26.70 -4.80 4.90
CA ASP A 233 26.35 -3.96 6.02
C ASP A 233 26.75 -4.66 7.33
N ASP A 234 27.04 -3.83 8.33
CA ASP A 234 27.52 -4.19 9.65
C ASP A 234 26.44 -3.86 10.72
N ASP A 235 25.28 -3.30 10.30
CA ASP A 235 24.06 -2.85 11.00
C ASP A 235 22.87 -2.77 10.00
N ASP A 236 22.48 -3.90 9.38
CA ASP A 236 21.57 -3.98 8.21
C ASP A 236 20.13 -3.48 8.43
N ASP A 237 19.69 -3.27 9.67
CA ASP A 237 18.39 -2.70 10.02
C ASP A 237 18.48 -1.27 10.64
N ASN A 238 19.69 -0.73 10.74
CA ASN A 238 20.03 0.56 11.36
C ASN A 238 19.49 0.75 12.79
N ASP A 239 19.26 -0.33 13.55
CA ASP A 239 18.76 -0.24 14.92
C ASP A 239 19.84 0.23 15.93
N ASN A 240 21.08 0.39 15.46
CA ASN A 240 22.31 0.72 16.19
C ASN A 240 22.92 -0.46 16.97
N ILE A 241 22.56 -1.70 16.63
CA ILE A 241 23.11 -2.95 17.12
C ILE A 241 23.66 -3.73 15.92
N LYS A 242 24.98 -3.67 15.75
CA LYS A 242 25.68 -4.46 14.75
C LYS A 242 25.20 -5.92 14.70
N ASP A 243 24.95 -6.47 13.51
CA ASP A 243 24.42 -7.84 13.32
C ASP A 243 25.28 -8.93 13.99
N LYS A 244 26.60 -8.72 14.08
CA LYS A 244 27.50 -9.64 14.83
C LYS A 244 27.25 -9.67 16.35
N ASP A 245 26.67 -8.61 16.89
CA ASP A 245 26.37 -8.39 18.31
C ASP A 245 24.88 -8.63 18.61
N GLU A 246 24.06 -8.87 17.59
CA GLU A 246 22.68 -9.31 17.73
C GLU A 246 22.59 -10.69 18.35
N THR A 247 21.63 -10.83 19.27
CA THR A 247 21.38 -12.08 20.00
C THR A 247 20.12 -12.81 19.54
N ASP A 248 19.36 -12.19 18.65
CA ASP A 248 18.18 -12.73 17.99
C ASP A 248 18.42 -12.46 16.50
N LYS A 249 18.40 -13.50 15.65
CA LYS A 249 18.42 -13.33 14.18
C LYS A 249 17.01 -13.11 13.64
N ASP A 250 16.07 -12.91 14.55
CA ASP A 250 14.67 -12.71 14.29
C ASP A 250 14.40 -11.28 14.75
N GLU A 251 14.14 -10.37 13.82
CA GLU A 251 13.82 -8.94 14.04
C GLU A 251 12.51 -8.76 14.81
N ARG A 252 12.44 -9.23 16.05
CA ARG A 252 11.29 -8.96 16.90
C ARG A 252 11.48 -7.62 17.58
N TYR A 253 10.83 -6.63 16.98
CA TYR A 253 10.19 -5.53 17.69
C TYR A 253 9.78 -5.98 19.11
N ASN A 254 10.32 -5.29 20.10
CA ASN A 254 10.23 -5.61 21.51
C ASN A 254 8.78 -5.66 22.04
N GLU A 255 8.12 -6.83 21.96
CA GLU A 255 6.86 -7.10 22.66
C GLU A 255 7.13 -7.58 24.10
N ASN A 256 7.61 -6.68 24.96
CA ASN A 256 7.46 -6.87 26.40
C ASN A 256 6.01 -6.59 26.85
N ASN A 257 5.07 -7.46 26.45
CA ASN A 257 3.85 -7.73 27.22
C ASN A 257 3.15 -9.02 26.77
N GLY A 258 3.84 -10.16 26.91
CA GLY A 258 3.26 -11.48 26.71
C GLY A 258 2.09 -11.76 27.67
N THR A 259 0.87 -11.45 27.24
CA THR A 259 -0.30 -12.22 27.68
C THR A 259 -0.35 -13.45 26.81
N ASN A 260 -0.15 -14.63 27.41
CA ASN A 260 -0.36 -15.91 26.72
C ASN A 260 -1.83 -16.01 26.28
N ILE A 261 -2.12 -15.59 25.05
CA ILE A 261 -3.41 -15.79 24.41
C ILE A 261 -3.33 -17.13 23.69
N THR A 262 -3.96 -18.14 24.27
CA THR A 262 -4.15 -19.44 23.58
C THR A 262 -5.19 -19.26 22.50
N LEU A 263 -4.75 -19.08 21.25
CA LEU A 263 -5.64 -19.07 20.10
C LEU A 263 -6.05 -20.52 19.75
N PRO A 264 -7.35 -20.78 19.53
CA PRO A 264 -7.78 -22.10 19.09
C PRO A 264 -7.15 -22.46 17.73
N SER A 265 -6.63 -23.68 17.58
CA SER A 265 -6.00 -24.16 16.33
C SER A 265 -6.97 -24.88 15.38
N ASN A 266 -8.27 -24.83 15.66
CA ASN A 266 -9.31 -25.44 14.84
C ASN A 266 -10.50 -24.50 14.70
N PHE A 267 -10.67 -23.92 13.51
CA PHE A 267 -11.83 -23.12 13.16
C PHE A 267 -12.56 -23.72 11.98
N LYS A 268 -13.88 -23.82 12.11
CA LYS A 268 -14.77 -24.03 10.98
C LYS A 268 -15.27 -22.67 10.55
N VAL A 269 -15.01 -22.28 9.29
CA VAL A 269 -15.60 -21.06 8.73
C VAL A 269 -17.12 -21.19 8.79
N ASP A 270 -17.72 -20.35 9.62
CA ASP A 270 -19.17 -20.22 9.77
C ASP A 270 -19.49 -18.76 9.49
N ALA A 271 -20.44 -18.50 8.58
CA ALA A 271 -20.80 -17.14 8.20
C ALA A 271 -21.17 -16.28 9.44
N GLY A 272 -21.76 -16.89 10.48
CA GLY A 272 -22.05 -16.23 11.74
C GLY A 272 -20.81 -15.83 12.53
N ARG A 273 -19.75 -16.64 12.51
CA ARG A 273 -18.46 -16.31 13.16
C ARG A 273 -17.78 -15.13 12.48
N LEU A 274 -17.77 -15.11 11.14
CA LEU A 274 -17.18 -14.01 10.37
C LEU A 274 -17.94 -12.70 10.63
N LEU A 275 -19.27 -12.74 10.51
CA LEU A 275 -20.14 -11.59 10.77
C LEU A 275 -20.03 -11.09 12.23
N GLY A 276 -19.88 -12.00 13.20
CA GLY A 276 -19.76 -11.70 14.62
C GLY A 276 -18.36 -11.34 15.11
N SER A 277 -17.37 -11.23 14.22
CA SER A 277 -15.97 -10.96 14.59
C SER A 277 -15.78 -9.66 15.41
N GLN A 278 -16.56 -8.62 15.10
CA GLN A 278 -16.54 -7.36 15.84
C GLN A 278 -17.00 -7.51 17.31
N CYS A 279 -17.82 -8.52 17.63
CA CYS A 279 -18.25 -8.80 19.01
C CYS A 279 -17.08 -9.23 19.91
N ALA A 280 -16.00 -9.77 19.33
CA ALA A 280 -14.83 -10.24 20.08
C ALA A 280 -14.12 -9.13 20.86
N GLN A 281 -14.24 -7.87 20.42
CA GLN A 281 -13.63 -6.71 21.08
C GLN A 281 -14.17 -6.49 22.50
N CYS A 282 -15.41 -6.89 22.76
CA CYS A 282 -16.06 -6.73 24.08
C CYS A 282 -16.25 -8.07 24.81
N HIS A 283 -16.46 -9.14 24.05
CA HIS A 283 -16.90 -10.42 24.58
C HIS A 283 -15.89 -11.56 24.40
N GLY A 284 -14.68 -11.28 23.91
CA GLY A 284 -13.68 -12.31 23.63
C GLY A 284 -13.99 -13.14 22.38
N THR A 285 -12.97 -13.77 21.79
CA THR A 285 -13.08 -14.52 20.52
C THR A 285 -13.93 -15.79 20.64
N ASN A 286 -14.19 -16.27 21.85
CA ASN A 286 -15.06 -17.39 22.18
C ASN A 286 -16.42 -16.95 22.76
N GLY A 287 -16.75 -15.65 22.72
CA GLY A 287 -17.98 -15.09 23.29
C GLY A 287 -18.00 -15.04 24.82
N VAL A 288 -16.91 -15.39 25.51
CA VAL A 288 -16.76 -15.23 26.96
C VAL A 288 -15.97 -13.96 27.28
N SER A 289 -16.62 -12.98 27.91
CA SER A 289 -15.94 -11.75 28.32
C SER A 289 -15.12 -11.97 29.59
N VAL A 290 -13.93 -11.36 29.64
CA VAL A 290 -13.05 -11.28 30.82
C VAL A 290 -13.09 -9.89 31.49
N THR A 291 -14.02 -9.05 31.05
CA THR A 291 -14.17 -7.66 31.50
C THR A 291 -15.52 -7.46 32.20
N SER A 292 -15.97 -6.22 32.36
CA SER A 292 -17.31 -5.91 32.87
C SER A 292 -18.43 -6.10 31.84
N TRP A 293 -18.11 -6.44 30.60
CA TRP A 293 -19.11 -6.78 29.58
C TRP A 293 -19.67 -8.18 29.82
N ASP A 294 -20.95 -8.38 29.51
CA ASP A 294 -21.58 -9.70 29.65
C ASP A 294 -20.97 -10.71 28.66
N SER A 295 -21.04 -12.00 28.96
CA SER A 295 -20.67 -13.04 27.99
C SER A 295 -21.84 -13.32 27.05
N ILE A 296 -21.55 -13.47 25.76
CA ILE A 296 -22.55 -13.76 24.70
C ILE A 296 -22.48 -15.20 24.19
N ALA A 297 -21.50 -15.99 24.67
CA ALA A 297 -21.39 -17.41 24.36
C ALA A 297 -22.65 -18.15 24.79
N GLY A 298 -23.17 -19.01 23.92
CA GLY A 298 -24.36 -19.82 24.18
C GLY A 298 -25.66 -19.02 24.27
N GLU A 299 -25.68 -17.73 23.91
CA GLU A 299 -26.90 -16.93 23.97
C GLU A 299 -27.92 -17.33 22.90
N GLY A 300 -29.18 -17.40 23.32
CA GLY A 300 -30.26 -18.04 22.56
C GLY A 300 -31.00 -17.11 21.59
N ASP A 301 -31.03 -15.81 21.90
CA ASP A 301 -31.87 -14.84 21.19
C ASP A 301 -31.15 -13.49 21.01
N LEU A 302 -30.02 -13.51 20.30
CA LEU A 302 -29.26 -12.29 19.98
C LEU A 302 -30.15 -11.24 19.29
N ALA A 303 -31.07 -11.66 18.42
CA ALA A 303 -31.94 -10.74 17.69
C ALA A 303 -32.89 -9.95 18.62
N GLY A 304 -33.26 -10.52 19.76
CA GLY A 304 -34.05 -9.84 20.79
C GLY A 304 -33.24 -8.92 21.70
N GLU A 305 -31.95 -9.18 21.87
CA GLU A 305 -31.09 -8.54 22.88
C GLU A 305 -30.13 -7.48 22.31
N ILE A 306 -29.79 -7.59 21.03
CA ILE A 306 -28.83 -6.67 20.39
C ILE A 306 -29.41 -5.26 20.19
N PHE A 307 -30.75 -5.12 20.15
CA PHE A 307 -31.44 -3.84 20.01
C PHE A 307 -31.90 -3.30 21.35
N GLY A 308 -31.57 -2.03 21.64
CA GLY A 308 -32.16 -1.28 22.75
C GLY A 308 -31.66 -1.54 24.18
N GLU A 309 -30.78 -2.52 24.42
CA GLU A 309 -30.25 -2.78 25.77
C GLU A 309 -29.00 -1.95 26.12
N ALA A 310 -28.13 -1.68 25.15
CA ALA A 310 -26.95 -0.84 25.33
C ALA A 310 -26.69 0.03 24.08
N PRO A 311 -26.34 1.32 24.22
CA PRO A 311 -26.09 2.21 23.06
C PRO A 311 -25.04 1.68 22.07
N ILE A 312 -24.03 0.97 22.58
CA ILE A 312 -23.00 0.35 21.74
C ILE A 312 -23.53 -0.88 20.98
N MET A 313 -24.34 -1.72 21.64
CA MET A 313 -24.94 -2.91 21.02
C MET A 313 -25.99 -2.52 19.98
N ASP A 314 -26.80 -1.50 20.29
CA ASP A 314 -27.80 -0.96 19.37
C ASP A 314 -27.14 -0.37 18.12
N ALA A 315 -26.03 0.38 18.28
CA ALA A 315 -25.27 0.89 17.14
C ALA A 315 -24.66 -0.24 16.30
N GLN A 316 -24.13 -1.29 16.94
CA GLN A 316 -23.61 -2.47 16.24
C GLN A 316 -24.72 -3.20 15.50
N ALA A 317 -25.91 -3.35 16.09
CA ALA A 317 -27.06 -4.02 15.48
C ALA A 317 -27.48 -3.41 14.14
N HIS A 318 -27.42 -2.08 14.01
CA HIS A 318 -27.77 -1.37 12.78
C HIS A 318 -26.74 -1.56 11.65
N GLY A 319 -25.57 -2.12 11.94
CA GLY A 319 -24.57 -2.51 10.94
C GLY A 319 -24.88 -3.84 10.24
N TYR A 320 -25.91 -4.56 10.70
CA TYR A 320 -26.26 -5.90 10.20
C TYR A 320 -27.72 -5.95 9.74
N THR A 321 -27.98 -6.79 8.74
CA THR A 321 -29.33 -7.22 8.37
C THR A 321 -29.89 -8.22 9.40
N SER A 322 -31.21 -8.39 9.42
CA SER A 322 -31.88 -9.38 10.28
C SER A 322 -31.39 -10.82 10.03
N GLU A 323 -31.08 -11.15 8.77
CA GLU A 323 -30.51 -12.42 8.35
C GLU A 323 -29.09 -12.61 8.89
N GLU A 324 -28.25 -11.58 8.85
CA GLU A 324 -26.88 -11.60 9.39
C GLU A 324 -26.89 -11.74 10.91
N ILE A 325 -27.75 -10.99 11.62
CA ILE A 325 -27.92 -11.13 13.08
C ILE A 325 -28.34 -12.56 13.45
N THR A 326 -29.19 -13.19 12.62
CA THR A 326 -29.59 -14.59 12.82
C THR A 326 -28.42 -15.55 12.66
N LEU A 327 -27.53 -15.32 11.69
CA LEU A 327 -26.32 -16.12 11.50
C LEU A 327 -25.37 -15.98 12.69
N ILE A 328 -25.12 -14.75 13.15
CA ILE A 328 -24.29 -14.49 14.34
C ILE A 328 -24.87 -15.21 15.56
N GLY A 329 -26.17 -15.07 15.82
CA GLY A 329 -26.84 -15.73 16.93
C GLY A 329 -26.80 -17.27 16.84
N ASN A 330 -26.92 -17.84 15.64
CA ASN A 330 -26.81 -19.28 15.45
C ASN A 330 -25.40 -19.80 15.74
N TRP A 331 -24.36 -19.03 15.38
CA TRP A 331 -23.00 -19.34 15.75
C TRP A 331 -22.78 -19.25 17.27
N LEU A 332 -23.23 -18.17 17.92
CA LEU A 332 -23.07 -17.99 19.37
C LEU A 332 -23.66 -19.14 20.19
N LYS A 333 -24.79 -19.73 19.75
CA LYS A 333 -25.39 -20.93 20.37
C LYS A 333 -24.48 -22.15 20.38
N THR A 334 -23.53 -22.23 19.47
CA THR A 334 -22.57 -23.34 19.41
C THR A 334 -21.44 -23.21 20.43
N LEU A 335 -21.28 -22.03 21.03
CA LEU A 335 -20.23 -21.73 21.98
C LEU A 335 -20.63 -22.20 23.38
N ASN A 336 -19.65 -22.69 24.15
CA ASN A 336 -19.87 -23.13 25.52
C ASN A 336 -19.96 -21.93 26.46
N LYS A 337 -20.98 -21.91 27.33
CA LYS A 337 -21.00 -21.02 28.49
C LYS A 337 -19.97 -21.53 29.51
N ASN A 338 -19.08 -20.65 29.97
CA ASN A 338 -18.20 -20.94 31.12
C ASN A 338 -18.98 -20.96 32.43
#